data_AF-A0A6L5Z6C3-F1
#
_entry.id   AF-A0A6L5Z6C3-F1
#
_cell.length_a   1.000
_cell.length_b   1.000
_cell.length_c   1.000
_cell.angle_alpha   90.00
_cell.angle_beta   90.00
_cell.angle_gamma   90.00
#
_symmetry.space_group_name_H-M   'P 1'
#
loop_
_entity.id
_entity.type
_entity.pdbx_description
1 polymer ?
#
loop_
_entity_poly.entity_id
_entity_poly.type
_entity_poly.pdbx_seq_one_letter_code
_entity_poly.pdbx_strand_id
1 'polypeptide(L)'
;MVMARAVLRKRIREDAELDKYFDLLRSAAPEESTDFCRGIAVTAPHCDTETMDEIAAYAASWGHLPADGDAEAVRGRLLAKSCLMTEVIGPDDPRAGGTAKQAAGYGTPAPDPGYEQLPVHVGYDDLTEDEKASVGVDQQISPVAYIRAEQNWTVGKNGAPGLGTAAQAMRLIGADWAIWPPFDAPPDRDGHDVNVVIVDEGFNLDYLRSILPGVDYGGGFIDRDPRRPLPGRFVDPFHPAPGWHANMIARNILRIAPRARIFDAPVLPHRVSDIDAFTYDVQELYIGILKARLTGPWRNQPWILVNAWSVADTIEEWDTPVPPAKHYSNGDEHPLNILTQVLGNFFDIVFAAGNFGEFEPAQFSGIYDRGPERSIRGSNALSNVLTVGACTTTGDWVGASSQGDGPEALKYGRPGSNKPDLCAPAWFSEDADPATVSSGTSAACGVAAGVLAALRTTDRTSTPQQLFDALKAAAVRPDGTGWNNRTGMGILRVPTASASASVA
;
A
#
# COMPACT_ATOMS: atom_id res chain seq x y z
N MET A 1 12.36 -7.05 21.23
CA MET A 1 11.77 -8.42 21.15
C MET A 1 10.98 -8.85 22.41
N VAL A 2 11.45 -8.58 23.63
CA VAL A 2 10.75 -8.99 24.88
C VAL A 2 9.51 -8.10 25.20
N MET A 3 9.55 -6.82 24.85
CA MET A 3 8.42 -5.87 25.01
C MET A 3 7.28 -6.12 24.00
N ALA A 4 7.59 -6.28 22.71
CA ALA A 4 6.60 -6.69 21.69
C ALA A 4 5.92 -8.03 22.03
N ARG A 5 6.66 -8.97 22.66
CA ARG A 5 6.10 -10.21 23.21
C ARG A 5 5.10 -9.97 24.34
N ALA A 6 5.26 -8.96 25.19
CA ALA A 6 4.38 -8.68 26.31
C ALA A 6 3.09 -7.96 25.89
N VAL A 7 3.19 -7.03 24.93
CA VAL A 7 2.04 -6.32 24.34
C VAL A 7 1.16 -7.28 23.52
N LEU A 8 1.78 -8.14 22.71
CA LEU A 8 1.08 -9.20 21.98
C LEU A 8 0.43 -10.21 22.96
N ARG A 9 1.15 -10.64 24.02
CA ARG A 9 0.60 -11.52 25.08
C ARG A 9 -0.56 -10.93 25.87
N LYS A 10 -0.71 -9.60 25.92
CA LYS A 10 -1.84 -8.95 26.60
C LYS A 10 -3.06 -8.90 25.69
N ARG A 11 -2.89 -8.47 24.43
CA ARG A 11 -3.96 -8.47 23.42
C ARG A 11 -4.44 -9.87 23.01
N ILE A 12 -3.55 -10.86 22.98
CA ILE A 12 -3.88 -12.29 22.72
C ILE A 12 -4.79 -12.89 23.79
N ARG A 13 -4.77 -12.39 25.04
CA ARG A 13 -5.65 -12.92 26.11
C ARG A 13 -7.11 -12.50 25.97
N GLU A 14 -7.38 -11.50 25.14
CA GLU A 14 -8.68 -10.82 25.08
C GLU A 14 -9.51 -11.22 23.85
N ASP A 15 -8.95 -12.00 22.91
CA ASP A 15 -9.62 -12.32 21.63
C ASP A 15 -9.60 -13.84 21.31
N ALA A 16 -10.76 -14.49 21.51
CA ALA A 16 -10.93 -15.93 21.37
C ALA A 16 -10.91 -16.45 19.91
N GLU A 17 -11.00 -15.56 18.91
CA GLU A 17 -10.93 -15.96 17.49
C GLU A 17 -9.47 -16.03 17.00
N LEU A 18 -8.57 -15.22 17.56
CA LEU A 18 -7.13 -15.24 17.25
C LEU A 18 -6.45 -16.57 17.62
N ASP A 19 -6.93 -17.27 18.65
CA ASP A 19 -6.39 -18.58 19.06
C ASP A 19 -6.58 -19.67 17.99
N LYS A 20 -7.70 -19.66 17.26
CA LYS A 20 -7.94 -20.59 16.14
C LYS A 20 -6.98 -20.34 14.96
N TYR A 21 -6.59 -19.08 14.73
CA TYR A 21 -5.63 -18.71 13.70
C TYR A 21 -4.20 -19.18 14.04
N PHE A 22 -3.82 -19.13 15.32
CA PHE A 22 -2.51 -19.64 15.75
C PHE A 22 -2.42 -21.17 15.74
N ASP A 23 -3.51 -21.89 15.99
CA ASP A 23 -3.54 -23.35 15.81
C ASP A 23 -3.33 -23.76 14.34
N LEU A 24 -3.85 -22.96 13.40
CA LEU A 24 -3.57 -23.13 11.97
C LEU A 24 -2.09 -22.88 11.63
N LEU A 25 -1.49 -21.82 12.19
CA LEU A 25 -0.06 -21.50 12.03
C LEU A 25 0.85 -22.57 12.67
N ARG A 26 0.45 -23.17 13.80
CA ARG A 26 1.17 -24.30 14.44
C ARG A 26 1.21 -25.54 13.56
N SER A 27 0.13 -25.80 12.81
CA SER A 27 0.01 -26.99 11.95
C SER A 27 0.74 -26.86 10.60
N ALA A 28 1.12 -25.64 10.20
CA ALA A 28 1.66 -25.34 8.87
C ALA A 28 3.18 -25.07 8.84
N ALA A 29 3.86 -25.05 9.99
CA ALA A 29 5.27 -24.69 10.09
C ALA A 29 6.22 -25.92 10.05
N PRO A 30 7.36 -25.88 9.34
CA PRO A 30 8.35 -26.97 9.32
C PRO A 30 8.99 -27.23 10.70
N GLU A 31 9.44 -28.47 10.96
CA GLU A 31 9.93 -28.93 12.27
C GLU A 31 11.06 -28.10 12.89
N GLU A 32 11.82 -27.31 12.11
CA GLU A 32 12.90 -26.47 12.63
C GLU A 32 12.43 -25.16 13.31
N SER A 33 11.15 -24.78 13.20
CA SER A 33 10.59 -23.61 13.93
C SER A 33 9.91 -23.98 15.26
N THR A 34 10.01 -25.24 15.70
CA THR A 34 9.19 -25.79 16.80
C THR A 34 9.56 -25.28 18.21
N ASP A 35 10.72 -24.68 18.42
CA ASP A 35 11.08 -24.09 19.73
C ASP A 35 10.33 -22.78 20.04
N PHE A 36 9.72 -22.14 19.04
CA PHE A 36 8.83 -21.00 19.23
C PHE A 36 7.43 -21.42 19.74
N CYS A 37 6.99 -22.65 19.44
CA CYS A 37 5.60 -23.10 19.64
C CYS A 37 5.37 -23.93 20.93
N ARG A 38 6.41 -24.42 21.60
CA ARG A 38 6.27 -25.38 22.73
C ARG A 38 5.87 -24.78 24.09
N GLY A 39 5.54 -23.50 24.18
CA GLY A 39 5.31 -22.81 25.47
C GLY A 39 3.86 -22.56 25.90
N ILE A 40 2.83 -23.06 25.21
CA ILE A 40 1.44 -22.60 25.43
C ILE A 40 0.47 -23.79 25.49
N ALA A 41 0.04 -24.15 26.70
CA ALA A 41 -1.16 -24.94 26.92
C ALA A 41 -1.78 -24.61 28.29
N VAL A 42 -3.12 -24.49 28.33
CA VAL A 42 -4.10 -24.97 29.35
C VAL A 42 -5.30 -24.01 29.55
N THR A 43 -6.46 -24.46 29.01
CA THR A 43 -7.92 -24.35 29.37
C THR A 43 -8.69 -23.01 29.59
N ALA A 44 -9.87 -22.96 28.94
CA ALA A 44 -10.99 -21.95 28.90
C ALA A 44 -11.95 -22.02 30.14
N PRO A 45 -13.10 -21.26 30.30
CA PRO A 45 -13.95 -20.55 29.30
C PRO A 45 -14.71 -19.23 29.68
N HIS A 46 -15.42 -18.70 28.65
CA HIS A 46 -16.55 -17.72 28.60
C HIS A 46 -16.26 -16.21 28.44
N CYS A 47 -16.74 -15.64 27.32
CA CYS A 47 -17.01 -14.22 27.17
C CYS A 47 -18.46 -14.00 27.63
N ASP A 48 -18.63 -13.35 28.77
CA ASP A 48 -19.95 -13.13 29.38
C ASP A 48 -20.61 -11.84 28.84
N THR A 49 -21.88 -11.70 29.17
CA THR A 49 -22.71 -10.54 28.82
C THR A 49 -22.12 -9.21 29.27
N GLU A 50 -21.31 -9.20 30.34
CA GLU A 50 -20.71 -8.00 30.91
C GLU A 50 -19.69 -7.38 29.95
N THR A 51 -18.88 -8.21 29.28
CA THR A 51 -17.90 -7.76 28.26
C THR A 51 -18.59 -7.14 27.03
N MET A 52 -19.75 -7.66 26.64
CA MET A 52 -20.52 -7.12 25.51
C MET A 52 -21.25 -5.81 25.87
N ASP A 53 -21.67 -5.67 27.13
CA ASP A 53 -22.27 -4.45 27.65
C ASP A 53 -21.22 -3.33 27.80
N GLU A 54 -19.97 -3.66 28.14
CA GLU A 54 -18.85 -2.71 28.16
C GLU A 54 -18.52 -2.15 26.76
N ILE A 55 -18.52 -3.00 25.73
CA ILE A 55 -18.29 -2.57 24.34
C ILE A 55 -19.45 -1.70 23.84
N ALA A 56 -20.69 -2.01 24.22
CA ALA A 56 -21.86 -1.19 23.88
C ALA A 56 -21.84 0.17 24.61
N ALA A 57 -21.45 0.19 25.89
CA ALA A 57 -21.27 1.41 26.66
C ALA A 57 -20.13 2.28 26.10
N TYR A 58 -19.05 1.64 25.62
CA TYR A 58 -17.95 2.31 24.94
C TYR A 58 -18.39 2.89 23.60
N ALA A 59 -19.16 2.18 22.77
CA ALA A 59 -19.69 2.74 21.51
C ALA A 59 -20.67 3.92 21.74
N ALA A 60 -21.44 3.88 22.83
CA ALA A 60 -22.34 4.97 23.21
C ALA A 60 -21.59 6.24 23.64
N SER A 61 -20.42 6.10 24.28
CA SER A 61 -19.63 7.25 24.75
C SER A 61 -18.97 8.06 23.61
N TRP A 62 -18.96 7.52 22.39
CA TRP A 62 -18.44 8.18 21.18
C TRP A 62 -19.54 8.83 20.33
N GLY A 63 -20.80 8.83 20.79
CA GLY A 63 -21.91 9.51 20.10
C GLY A 63 -22.37 8.82 18.81
N HIS A 64 -21.97 7.57 18.58
CA HIS A 64 -22.32 6.79 17.38
C HIS A 64 -23.72 6.14 17.43
N LEU A 65 -24.57 6.53 18.39
CA LEU A 65 -25.95 6.05 18.50
C LEU A 65 -26.95 7.21 18.39
N PRO A 66 -28.04 7.06 17.62
CA PRO A 66 -29.21 7.93 17.79
C PRO A 66 -29.77 7.76 19.21
N ALA A 67 -30.44 8.80 19.71
CA ALA A 67 -30.84 8.96 21.12
C ALA A 67 -31.79 7.87 21.67
N ASP A 68 -32.19 6.90 20.85
CA ASP A 68 -33.11 5.81 21.15
C ASP A 68 -32.46 4.43 21.39
N GLY A 69 -31.13 4.36 21.54
CA GLY A 69 -30.48 3.48 22.53
C GLY A 69 -30.76 1.96 22.51
N ASP A 70 -31.10 1.34 21.38
CA ASP A 70 -31.34 -0.11 21.34
C ASP A 70 -30.02 -0.90 21.16
N ALA A 71 -29.39 -1.24 22.28
CA ALA A 71 -28.20 -2.08 22.37
C ALA A 71 -28.40 -3.48 21.78
N GLU A 72 -29.64 -4.01 21.75
CA GLU A 72 -29.95 -5.33 21.20
C GLU A 72 -29.89 -5.32 19.67
N ALA A 73 -30.31 -4.22 19.03
CA ALA A 73 -30.16 -4.01 17.59
C ALA A 73 -28.70 -3.80 17.16
N VAL A 74 -27.86 -3.22 18.01
CA VAL A 74 -26.41 -3.09 17.79
C VAL A 74 -25.71 -4.44 17.92
N ARG A 75 -26.03 -5.18 18.99
CA ARG A 75 -25.57 -6.55 19.22
C ARG A 75 -25.96 -7.48 18.07
N GLY A 76 -27.20 -7.37 17.57
CA GLY A 76 -27.68 -8.11 16.40
C GLY A 76 -26.90 -7.77 15.12
N ARG A 77 -26.55 -6.50 14.89
CA ARG A 77 -25.74 -6.06 13.74
C ARG A 77 -24.28 -6.50 13.84
N LEU A 78 -23.69 -6.49 15.03
CA LEU A 78 -22.33 -6.97 15.27
C LEU A 78 -22.22 -8.49 15.14
N LEU A 79 -23.20 -9.25 15.65
CA LEU A 79 -23.27 -10.70 15.48
C LEU A 79 -23.60 -11.10 14.03
N ALA A 80 -24.42 -10.33 13.32
CA ALA A 80 -24.63 -10.53 11.87
C ALA A 80 -23.37 -10.20 11.07
N LYS A 81 -22.59 -9.19 11.49
CA LYS A 81 -21.26 -8.88 10.92
C LYS A 81 -20.20 -9.92 11.28
N SER A 82 -20.29 -10.67 12.38
CA SER A 82 -19.27 -11.68 12.70
C SER A 82 -19.49 -13.01 11.95
N CYS A 83 -20.71 -13.34 11.50
CA CYS A 83 -21.05 -14.65 10.95
C CYS A 83 -20.81 -14.86 9.42
N LEU A 84 -20.26 -13.90 8.67
CA LEU A 84 -20.22 -13.93 7.18
C LEU A 84 -18.79 -13.86 6.60
N MET A 85 -17.94 -14.87 6.86
CA MET A 85 -16.54 -14.84 6.39
C MET A 85 -16.36 -15.12 4.87
N THR A 86 -15.72 -14.15 4.19
CA THR A 86 -14.95 -14.16 2.93
C THR A 86 -15.19 -15.28 1.88
N GLU A 87 -15.74 -14.89 0.72
CA GLU A 87 -15.85 -15.72 -0.50
C GLU A 87 -14.86 -15.21 -1.56
N VAL A 88 -14.01 -16.11 -2.09
CA VAL A 88 -13.23 -15.84 -3.31
C VAL A 88 -14.18 -16.07 -4.47
N ILE A 89 -14.61 -14.99 -5.13
CA ILE A 89 -15.53 -15.12 -6.28
C ILE A 89 -14.71 -15.42 -7.53
N GLY A 90 -14.86 -16.64 -8.05
CA GLY A 90 -14.29 -17.03 -9.35
C GLY A 90 -15.00 -16.34 -10.52
N PRO A 91 -14.35 -16.24 -11.70
CA PRO A 91 -14.89 -15.51 -12.85
C PRO A 91 -16.21 -16.07 -13.43
N ASP A 92 -16.59 -17.32 -13.08
CA ASP A 92 -17.72 -18.03 -13.68
C ASP A 92 -18.97 -18.17 -12.76
N ASP A 93 -19.02 -17.49 -11.60
CA ASP A 93 -20.15 -17.67 -10.66
C ASP A 93 -21.43 -16.89 -11.07
N PRO A 94 -22.55 -17.57 -11.40
CA PRO A 94 -23.81 -16.94 -11.78
C PRO A 94 -24.58 -16.29 -10.62
N ARG A 95 -24.14 -16.47 -9.36
CA ARG A 95 -24.80 -15.94 -8.15
C ARG A 95 -24.51 -14.45 -7.90
N ALA A 96 -23.64 -13.83 -8.71
CA ALA A 96 -23.16 -12.46 -8.55
C ALA A 96 -24.20 -11.33 -8.81
N GLY A 97 -25.46 -11.64 -9.11
CA GLY A 97 -26.42 -10.60 -9.53
C GLY A 97 -27.88 -10.96 -9.31
N GLY A 98 -28.34 -11.06 -8.06
CA GLY A 98 -29.78 -11.22 -7.83
C GLY A 98 -30.30 -10.88 -6.45
N THR A 99 -29.68 -11.36 -5.38
CA THR A 99 -30.35 -11.42 -4.07
C THR A 99 -30.06 -10.26 -3.10
N ALA A 100 -29.02 -9.45 -3.33
CA ALA A 100 -28.69 -8.32 -2.44
C ALA A 100 -29.50 -7.03 -2.73
N LYS A 101 -29.99 -6.84 -3.97
CA LYS A 101 -30.70 -5.60 -4.37
C LYS A 101 -32.12 -5.48 -3.83
N GLN A 102 -32.79 -6.59 -3.52
CA GLN A 102 -34.19 -6.57 -3.03
C GLN A 102 -34.30 -6.40 -1.51
N ALA A 103 -33.27 -6.69 -0.73
CA ALA A 103 -33.31 -6.56 0.73
C ALA A 103 -33.03 -5.13 1.24
N ALA A 104 -32.51 -4.23 0.40
CA ALA A 104 -32.00 -2.92 0.82
C ALA A 104 -32.90 -1.71 0.47
N GLY A 105 -34.10 -1.90 -0.07
CA GLY A 105 -35.12 -0.84 -0.13
C GLY A 105 -34.76 0.43 -0.91
N TYR A 106 -33.99 0.35 -2.00
CA TYR A 106 -33.64 1.52 -2.81
C TYR A 106 -34.88 2.12 -3.52
N GLY A 107 -35.35 3.25 -3.00
CA GLY A 107 -36.17 4.22 -3.74
C GLY A 107 -35.33 4.97 -4.77
N THR A 108 -35.95 5.36 -5.87
CA THR A 108 -35.37 6.19 -6.94
C THR A 108 -34.89 7.56 -6.43
N PRO A 109 -33.76 8.11 -6.91
CA PRO A 109 -33.30 9.44 -6.47
C PRO A 109 -34.19 10.54 -7.06
N ALA A 110 -34.54 11.52 -6.22
CA ALA A 110 -35.06 12.81 -6.65
C ALA A 110 -33.93 13.69 -7.24
N PRO A 111 -34.23 14.64 -8.13
CA PRO A 111 -33.22 15.54 -8.71
C PRO A 111 -32.82 16.64 -7.72
N ASP A 112 -31.52 16.93 -7.73
CA ASP A 112 -30.79 17.89 -6.91
C ASP A 112 -31.05 19.36 -7.33
N PRO A 113 -31.31 20.30 -6.39
CA PRO A 113 -31.13 21.72 -6.65
C PRO A 113 -30.16 22.37 -5.65
N GLY A 114 -29.05 22.92 -6.17
CA GLY A 114 -28.43 24.11 -5.58
C GLY A 114 -26.97 23.98 -5.16
N TYR A 115 -26.07 24.39 -6.05
CA TYR A 115 -24.78 24.95 -5.68
C TYR A 115 -25.01 26.30 -4.96
N GLU A 116 -24.92 26.32 -3.63
CA GLU A 116 -24.71 27.56 -2.87
C GLU A 116 -23.22 27.75 -2.51
N GLN A 117 -22.84 29.02 -2.46
CA GLN A 117 -21.50 29.56 -2.57
C GLN A 117 -20.59 29.24 -1.37
N LEU A 118 -19.33 28.89 -1.63
CA LEU A 118 -18.27 28.83 -0.62
C LEU A 118 -17.88 30.24 -0.14
N PRO A 119 -17.58 30.46 1.15
CA PRO A 119 -17.22 31.78 1.68
C PRO A 119 -15.81 32.22 1.25
N VAL A 120 -15.68 33.55 1.17
CA VAL A 120 -14.57 34.37 0.65
C VAL A 120 -13.26 34.17 1.43
N HIS A 121 -12.13 34.18 0.72
CA HIS A 121 -10.77 34.21 1.27
C HIS A 121 -10.55 35.36 2.26
N VAL A 122 -10.01 35.05 3.44
CA VAL A 122 -9.49 36.04 4.40
C VAL A 122 -8.10 36.48 3.93
N GLY A 123 -7.89 37.77 3.69
CA GLY A 123 -6.62 38.33 3.27
C GLY A 123 -5.64 38.47 4.44
N TYR A 124 -4.33 38.48 4.17
CA TYR A 124 -3.29 38.67 5.19
C TYR A 124 -3.47 39.95 6.03
N ASP A 125 -4.09 40.98 5.45
CA ASP A 125 -4.39 42.24 6.11
C ASP A 125 -5.52 42.12 7.15
N ASP A 126 -6.32 41.05 7.08
CA ASP A 126 -7.43 40.76 7.99
C ASP A 126 -6.97 40.00 9.26
N LEU A 127 -5.68 39.64 9.35
CA LEU A 127 -5.09 39.03 10.54
C LEU A 127 -4.85 40.08 11.64
N THR A 128 -5.08 39.68 12.88
CA THR A 128 -4.76 40.48 14.07
C THR A 128 -3.25 40.62 14.26
N GLU A 129 -2.81 41.63 15.01
CA GLU A 129 -1.36 41.85 15.25
C GLU A 129 -0.71 40.72 16.07
N ASP A 130 -1.47 40.05 16.94
CA ASP A 130 -1.00 38.85 17.66
C ASP A 130 -0.85 37.64 16.71
N GLU A 131 -1.75 37.49 15.72
CA GLU A 131 -1.63 36.47 14.67
C GLU A 131 -0.44 36.76 13.75
N LYS A 132 -0.25 38.01 13.32
CA LYS A 132 0.93 38.42 12.55
C LYS A 132 2.23 38.22 13.32
N ALA A 133 2.24 38.47 14.63
CA ALA A 133 3.39 38.24 15.50
C ALA A 133 3.71 36.74 15.67
N SER A 134 2.71 35.86 15.65
CA SER A 134 2.90 34.40 15.70
C SER A 134 3.50 33.80 14.42
N VAL A 135 3.34 34.48 13.28
CA VAL A 135 3.96 34.11 11.99
C VAL A 135 5.42 34.61 11.92
N GLY A 136 5.79 35.59 12.74
CA GLY A 136 7.11 36.23 12.78
C GLY A 136 8.16 35.54 13.66
N VAL A 137 8.10 34.22 13.85
CA VAL A 137 9.19 33.49 14.52
C VAL A 137 10.34 33.33 13.53
N ASP A 138 11.42 34.04 13.84
CA ASP A 138 12.72 34.10 13.17
C ASP A 138 13.28 32.69 12.89
N GLN A 139 12.84 32.07 11.78
CA GLN A 139 13.56 30.97 11.17
C GLN A 139 14.83 31.57 10.59
N GLN A 140 15.95 31.40 11.31
CA GLN A 140 17.26 31.43 10.67
C GLN A 140 17.27 30.34 9.59
N ILE A 141 16.87 30.72 8.39
CA ILE A 141 17.06 29.96 7.17
C ILE A 141 18.58 29.79 7.06
N SER A 142 19.04 28.59 7.39
CA SER A 142 20.41 28.17 7.12
C SER A 142 20.73 28.55 5.67
N PRO A 143 21.88 29.16 5.38
CA PRO A 143 22.16 29.65 4.03
C PRO A 143 22.00 28.48 3.07
N VAL A 144 20.94 28.56 2.26
CA VAL A 144 20.62 27.61 1.20
C VAL A 144 21.88 27.52 0.35
N ALA A 145 22.60 26.40 0.48
CA ALA A 145 23.61 26.03 -0.49
C ALA A 145 22.89 26.11 -1.83
N TYR A 146 23.33 27.04 -2.70
CA TYR A 146 22.73 27.33 -3.99
C TYR A 146 22.33 26.02 -4.68
N ILE A 147 21.06 25.65 -4.60
CA ILE A 147 20.56 24.42 -5.21
C ILE A 147 20.54 24.72 -6.70
N ARG A 148 21.33 23.98 -7.48
CA ARG A 148 21.28 24.10 -8.93
C ARG A 148 19.85 23.77 -9.36
N ALA A 149 19.23 24.66 -10.13
CA ALA A 149 17.93 24.43 -10.76
C ALA A 149 17.89 23.13 -11.60
N GLU A 150 19.06 22.59 -11.94
CA GLU A 150 19.27 21.31 -12.62
C GLU A 150 18.95 20.07 -11.76
N GLN A 151 18.82 20.17 -10.42
CA GLN A 151 18.71 19.01 -9.51
C GLN A 151 17.33 18.80 -8.86
N ASN A 152 16.37 19.69 -9.12
CA ASN A 152 15.05 19.65 -8.49
C ASN A 152 13.97 19.84 -9.56
N TRP A 153 13.73 18.80 -10.37
CA TRP A 153 12.71 18.85 -11.41
C TRP A 153 11.45 18.16 -10.97
N THR A 154 10.34 18.84 -11.17
CA THR A 154 9.02 18.23 -11.23
C THR A 154 8.21 19.07 -12.21
N VAL A 155 7.58 18.38 -13.14
CA VAL A 155 6.40 18.91 -13.80
C VAL A 155 5.26 18.22 -13.08
N GLY A 156 4.32 18.99 -12.52
CA GLY A 156 3.11 18.42 -11.92
C GLY A 156 2.52 17.34 -12.84
N LYS A 157 1.79 16.35 -12.28
CA LYS A 157 1.38 15.08 -12.94
C LYS A 157 1.11 15.15 -14.47
N ASN A 158 0.53 16.24 -14.95
CA ASN A 158 0.23 16.52 -16.36
C ASN A 158 1.46 16.71 -17.29
N GLY A 159 2.67 16.94 -16.78
CA GLY A 159 3.87 17.10 -17.59
C GLY A 159 4.66 15.81 -17.84
N ALA A 160 4.20 14.69 -17.30
CA ALA A 160 4.83 13.37 -17.48
C ALA A 160 5.07 12.97 -18.97
N PRO A 161 4.22 13.31 -19.95
CA PRO A 161 4.52 13.03 -21.37
C PRO A 161 5.82 13.69 -21.87
N GLY A 162 6.29 14.74 -21.19
CA GLY A 162 7.53 15.44 -21.52
C GLY A 162 8.79 14.86 -20.85
N LEU A 163 8.67 13.92 -19.90
CA LEU A 163 9.80 13.39 -19.14
C LEU A 163 10.32 12.03 -19.64
N GLY A 164 9.64 11.42 -20.62
CA GLY A 164 10.11 10.25 -21.34
C GLY A 164 9.02 9.25 -21.68
N THR A 165 9.41 8.13 -22.26
CA THR A 165 8.52 7.03 -22.67
C THR A 165 8.75 5.77 -21.84
N ALA A 166 7.78 4.87 -21.87
CA ALA A 166 7.89 3.59 -21.20
C ALA A 166 9.09 2.77 -21.71
N ALA A 167 9.40 2.84 -23.01
CA ALA A 167 10.62 2.28 -23.57
C ALA A 167 11.91 2.80 -22.91
N GLN A 168 11.98 4.11 -22.63
CA GLN A 168 13.13 4.71 -21.95
C GLN A 168 13.19 4.27 -20.47
N ALA A 169 12.04 4.24 -19.79
CA ALA A 169 11.93 3.73 -18.42
C ALA A 169 12.44 2.28 -18.29
N MET A 170 12.04 1.39 -19.21
CA MET A 170 12.46 -0.01 -19.16
C MET A 170 13.94 -0.21 -19.47
N ARG A 171 14.51 0.58 -20.40
CA ARG A 171 15.95 0.60 -20.68
C ARG A 171 16.77 0.99 -19.46
N LEU A 172 16.33 2.03 -18.73
CA LEU A 172 17.00 2.50 -17.51
C LEU A 172 17.19 1.36 -16.49
N ILE A 173 16.13 0.57 -16.26
CA ILE A 173 16.19 -0.54 -15.30
C ILE A 173 16.74 -1.84 -15.89
N GLY A 174 16.99 -1.91 -17.19
CA GLY A 174 17.56 -3.11 -17.84
C GLY A 174 16.52 -4.19 -18.12
N ALA A 175 15.27 -3.78 -18.26
CA ALA A 175 14.16 -4.62 -18.67
C ALA A 175 13.88 -4.45 -20.16
N ASP A 176 14.89 -4.59 -21.02
CA ASP A 176 14.77 -4.30 -22.45
C ASP A 176 13.69 -5.14 -23.16
N TRP A 177 13.35 -6.32 -22.62
CA TRP A 177 12.25 -7.16 -23.11
C TRP A 177 10.86 -6.55 -22.90
N ALA A 178 10.75 -5.57 -22.00
CA ALA A 178 9.49 -4.94 -21.59
C ALA A 178 9.17 -3.66 -22.39
N ILE A 179 9.93 -3.38 -23.44
CA ILE A 179 9.87 -2.12 -24.18
C ILE A 179 8.63 -2.04 -25.09
N TRP A 180 8.33 -3.09 -25.86
CA TRP A 180 7.27 -3.07 -26.90
C TRP A 180 6.25 -4.20 -26.71
N PRO A 181 4.95 -3.95 -26.97
CA PRO A 181 3.95 -5.01 -27.06
C PRO A 181 4.15 -5.92 -28.29
N PRO A 182 3.78 -7.21 -28.23
CA PRO A 182 3.39 -7.92 -27.01
C PRO A 182 4.62 -8.06 -26.10
N PHE A 183 4.49 -7.71 -24.82
CA PHE A 183 5.61 -7.74 -23.88
C PHE A 183 6.25 -9.13 -23.92
N ASP A 184 7.44 -9.25 -24.50
CA ASP A 184 8.08 -10.53 -24.86
C ASP A 184 9.16 -10.87 -23.83
N ALA A 185 8.71 -11.00 -22.58
CA ALA A 185 9.62 -11.37 -21.50
C ALA A 185 10.18 -12.78 -21.75
N PRO A 186 11.49 -13.01 -21.52
CA PRO A 186 12.05 -14.34 -21.67
C PRO A 186 11.40 -15.28 -20.64
N PRO A 187 11.28 -16.60 -20.92
CA PRO A 187 10.54 -17.54 -20.07
C PRO A 187 11.03 -17.63 -18.62
N ASP A 188 12.27 -17.22 -18.35
CA ASP A 188 12.88 -17.17 -17.02
C ASP A 188 12.60 -15.85 -16.27
N ARG A 189 11.84 -14.93 -16.87
CA ARG A 189 11.49 -13.60 -16.32
C ARG A 189 10.07 -13.15 -16.66
N ASP A 190 9.23 -14.02 -17.20
CA ASP A 190 7.88 -13.67 -17.65
C ASP A 190 6.85 -13.57 -16.51
N GLY A 191 7.20 -13.99 -15.29
CA GLY A 191 6.32 -13.96 -14.12
C GLY A 191 5.37 -15.15 -14.02
N HIS A 192 5.49 -16.18 -14.85
CA HIS A 192 4.61 -17.34 -14.76
C HIS A 192 4.63 -17.94 -13.35
N ASP A 193 3.47 -18.39 -12.86
CA ASP A 193 3.30 -18.94 -11.51
C ASP A 193 3.74 -18.00 -10.38
N VAL A 194 3.66 -16.68 -10.59
CA VAL A 194 3.84 -15.68 -9.53
C VAL A 194 2.51 -14.97 -9.30
N ASN A 195 2.09 -14.88 -8.04
CA ASN A 195 0.84 -14.21 -7.66
C ASN A 195 1.15 -12.77 -7.24
N VAL A 196 0.45 -11.80 -7.80
CA VAL A 196 0.62 -10.37 -7.50
C VAL A 196 -0.72 -9.81 -7.09
N VAL A 197 -0.84 -9.40 -5.82
CA VAL A 197 -2.06 -8.82 -5.26
C VAL A 197 -1.90 -7.30 -5.27
N ILE A 198 -2.81 -6.60 -5.94
CA ILE A 198 -2.83 -5.15 -6.05
C ILE A 198 -3.85 -4.61 -5.07
N VAL A 199 -3.37 -3.98 -3.99
CA VAL A 199 -4.20 -3.37 -2.94
C VAL A 199 -4.35 -1.90 -3.27
N ASP A 200 -5.46 -1.56 -3.92
CA ASP A 200 -5.69 -0.24 -4.51
C ASP A 200 -7.20 0.12 -4.54
N GLU A 201 -7.62 1.04 -5.42
CA GLU A 201 -9.02 1.41 -5.64
C GLU A 201 -9.82 0.32 -6.38
N GLY A 202 -9.12 -0.62 -7.00
CA GLY A 202 -9.67 -1.63 -7.89
C GLY A 202 -9.29 -1.37 -9.34
N PHE A 203 -9.15 -2.43 -10.13
CA PHE A 203 -8.82 -2.32 -11.56
C PHE A 203 -9.92 -2.87 -12.46
N ASN A 204 -9.80 -2.59 -13.76
CA ASN A 204 -10.71 -3.06 -14.78
C ASN A 204 -10.03 -4.10 -15.66
N LEU A 205 -10.50 -5.34 -15.51
CA LEU A 205 -9.91 -6.48 -16.18
C LEU A 205 -10.09 -6.44 -17.70
N ASP A 206 -11.20 -5.88 -18.19
CA ASP A 206 -11.45 -5.77 -19.63
C ASP A 206 -10.45 -4.81 -20.29
N TYR A 207 -10.12 -3.71 -19.62
CA TYR A 207 -9.03 -2.84 -20.06
C TYR A 207 -7.70 -3.60 -20.11
N LEU A 208 -7.32 -4.32 -19.05
CA LEU A 208 -6.06 -5.06 -19.03
C LEU A 208 -6.00 -6.15 -20.11
N ARG A 209 -7.11 -6.84 -20.37
CA ARG A 209 -7.23 -7.81 -21.48
C ARG A 209 -7.16 -7.17 -22.86
N SER A 210 -7.55 -5.91 -22.99
CA SER A 210 -7.45 -5.18 -24.26
C SER A 210 -6.01 -4.83 -24.63
N ILE A 211 -5.14 -4.60 -23.63
CA ILE A 211 -3.71 -4.31 -23.84
C ILE A 211 -2.83 -5.57 -23.82
N LEU A 212 -3.24 -6.62 -23.09
CA LEU A 212 -2.52 -7.88 -23.01
C LEU A 212 -3.51 -9.06 -23.10
N PRO A 213 -3.82 -9.55 -24.31
CA PRO A 213 -4.67 -10.73 -24.46
C PRO A 213 -4.08 -11.91 -23.68
N GLY A 214 -4.87 -12.52 -22.79
CA GLY A 214 -4.44 -13.65 -21.98
C GLY A 214 -3.90 -13.32 -20.59
N VAL A 215 -4.18 -12.12 -20.04
CA VAL A 215 -3.94 -11.83 -18.61
C VAL A 215 -4.42 -12.98 -17.73
N ASP A 216 -3.49 -13.55 -16.93
CA ASP A 216 -3.81 -14.53 -15.89
C ASP A 216 -4.43 -13.78 -14.70
N TYR A 217 -5.75 -13.79 -14.62
CA TYR A 217 -6.49 -13.16 -13.53
C TYR A 217 -6.88 -14.21 -12.49
N GLY A 218 -6.33 -14.08 -11.29
CA GLY A 218 -6.55 -15.02 -10.20
C GLY A 218 -7.86 -14.81 -9.43
N GLY A 219 -8.61 -13.76 -9.75
CA GLY A 219 -9.78 -13.31 -9.00
C GLY A 219 -9.45 -12.10 -8.13
N GLY A 220 -10.18 -11.93 -7.04
CA GLY A 220 -9.90 -10.83 -6.14
C GLY A 220 -10.42 -11.01 -4.74
N PHE A 221 -10.01 -10.08 -3.90
CA PHE A 221 -10.31 -10.05 -2.48
C PHE A 221 -11.37 -8.99 -2.24
N ILE A 222 -12.46 -9.41 -1.64
CA ILE A 222 -13.60 -8.55 -1.36
C ILE A 222 -13.61 -8.29 0.13
N ASP A 223 -13.59 -7.02 0.50
CA ASP A 223 -14.07 -6.62 1.82
C ASP A 223 -15.61 -6.50 1.78
N ARG A 224 -16.25 -6.72 2.92
CA ARG A 224 -17.70 -6.74 3.10
C ARG A 224 -18.36 -5.37 2.95
N ASP A 225 -17.60 -4.31 2.71
CA ASP A 225 -18.16 -3.00 2.40
C ASP A 225 -18.81 -3.01 1.00
N PRO A 226 -20.16 -2.96 0.91
CA PRO A 226 -20.86 -3.01 -0.38
C PRO A 226 -20.64 -1.76 -1.23
N ARG A 227 -20.04 -0.71 -0.67
CA ARG A 227 -19.66 0.51 -1.41
C ARG A 227 -18.42 0.29 -2.27
N ARG A 228 -17.65 -0.77 -2.01
CA ARG A 228 -16.43 -1.06 -2.76
C ARG A 228 -16.75 -1.70 -4.10
N PRO A 229 -15.95 -1.38 -5.13
CA PRO A 229 -16.10 -2.00 -6.43
C PRO A 229 -15.84 -3.50 -6.32
N LEU A 230 -16.54 -4.27 -7.16
CA LEU A 230 -16.23 -5.68 -7.31
C LEU A 230 -14.84 -5.82 -7.96
N PRO A 231 -14.00 -6.76 -7.50
CA PRO A 231 -12.70 -7.02 -8.08
C PRO A 231 -12.76 -7.21 -9.59
N GLY A 232 -11.82 -6.59 -10.31
CA GLY A 232 -11.71 -6.61 -11.77
C GLY A 232 -12.79 -5.83 -12.51
N ARG A 233 -13.71 -5.17 -11.80
CA ARG A 233 -14.86 -4.44 -12.35
C ARG A 233 -14.88 -2.96 -11.95
N PHE A 234 -13.74 -2.42 -11.53
CA PHE A 234 -13.67 -1.00 -11.21
C PHE A 234 -14.03 -0.14 -12.41
N VAL A 235 -14.72 0.96 -12.12
CA VAL A 235 -15.03 2.03 -13.07
C VAL A 235 -14.92 3.34 -12.33
N ASP A 236 -13.96 4.19 -12.71
CA ASP A 236 -13.94 5.59 -12.27
C ASP A 236 -14.79 6.42 -13.25
N PRO A 237 -15.85 7.09 -12.76
CA PRO A 237 -16.76 7.85 -13.61
C PRO A 237 -16.14 9.15 -14.17
N PHE A 238 -14.99 9.59 -13.66
CA PHE A 238 -14.38 10.88 -13.98
C PHE A 238 -13.21 10.78 -14.97
N HIS A 239 -12.55 9.62 -15.05
CA HIS A 239 -11.37 9.44 -15.91
C HIS A 239 -11.53 8.22 -16.83
N PRO A 240 -10.79 8.15 -17.96
CA PRO A 240 -10.78 6.96 -18.80
C PRO A 240 -9.92 5.84 -18.17
N ALA A 241 -10.26 4.59 -18.48
CA ALA A 241 -9.62 3.39 -17.93
C ALA A 241 -8.07 3.36 -17.93
N PRO A 242 -7.36 3.84 -18.98
CA PRO A 242 -5.90 3.86 -18.97
C PRO A 242 -5.27 4.74 -17.89
N GLY A 243 -6.01 5.74 -17.41
CA GLY A 243 -5.59 6.68 -16.38
C GLY A 243 -6.01 6.29 -14.95
N TRP A 244 -6.77 5.20 -14.79
CA TRP A 244 -7.17 4.73 -13.45
C TRP A 244 -5.96 4.24 -12.67
N HIS A 245 -5.95 4.55 -11.37
CA HIS A 245 -4.79 4.38 -10.52
C HIS A 245 -4.29 2.91 -10.48
N ALA A 246 -5.18 1.96 -10.17
CA ALA A 246 -4.86 0.54 -10.16
C ALA A 246 -4.53 -0.05 -11.54
N ASN A 247 -5.20 0.41 -12.62
CA ASN A 247 -4.91 -0.02 -13.99
C ASN A 247 -3.49 0.37 -14.40
N MET A 248 -3.04 1.58 -14.05
CA MET A 248 -1.67 2.03 -14.28
C MET A 248 -0.66 1.12 -13.56
N ILE A 249 -0.93 0.76 -12.31
CA ILE A 249 -0.06 -0.14 -11.53
C ILE A 249 0.00 -1.52 -12.17
N ALA A 250 -1.16 -2.12 -12.47
CA ALA A 250 -1.26 -3.43 -13.11
C ALA A 250 -0.57 -3.45 -14.48
N ARG A 251 -0.73 -2.38 -15.29
CA ARG A 251 -0.06 -2.22 -16.58
C ARG A 251 1.47 -2.25 -16.43
N ASN A 252 2.02 -1.53 -15.46
CA ASN A 252 3.47 -1.51 -15.24
C ASN A 252 4.01 -2.86 -14.74
N ILE A 253 3.24 -3.59 -13.93
CA ILE A 253 3.59 -4.96 -13.49
C ILE A 253 3.62 -5.91 -14.70
N LEU A 254 2.51 -5.98 -15.44
CA LEU A 254 2.33 -6.89 -16.57
C LEU A 254 3.24 -6.55 -17.77
N ARG A 255 3.70 -5.31 -17.88
CA ARG A 255 4.72 -4.93 -18.86
C ARG A 255 6.03 -5.71 -18.66
N ILE A 256 6.43 -5.91 -17.41
CA ILE A 256 7.72 -6.54 -17.07
C ILE A 256 7.57 -8.04 -16.87
N ALA A 257 6.46 -8.46 -16.27
CA ALA A 257 6.11 -9.83 -15.94
C ALA A 257 4.72 -10.19 -16.53
N PRO A 258 4.62 -10.35 -17.86
CA PRO A 258 3.35 -10.48 -18.59
C PRO A 258 2.53 -11.73 -18.25
N ARG A 259 3.13 -12.73 -17.63
CA ARG A 259 2.48 -13.98 -17.21
C ARG A 259 2.29 -14.08 -15.70
N ALA A 260 2.53 -13.00 -14.97
CA ALA A 260 2.15 -12.89 -13.57
C ALA A 260 0.63 -13.02 -13.42
N ARG A 261 0.21 -13.78 -12.40
CA ARG A 261 -1.19 -13.86 -12.01
C ARG A 261 -1.54 -12.66 -11.16
N ILE A 262 -2.42 -11.80 -11.65
CA ILE A 262 -2.86 -10.62 -10.90
C ILE A 262 -4.14 -10.91 -10.11
N PHE A 263 -4.20 -10.36 -8.90
CA PHE A 263 -5.38 -10.35 -8.04
C PHE A 263 -5.74 -8.91 -7.73
N ASP A 264 -7.03 -8.61 -7.79
CA ASP A 264 -7.54 -7.29 -7.43
C ASP A 264 -8.02 -7.26 -5.98
N ALA A 265 -7.58 -6.29 -5.20
CA ALA A 265 -7.95 -6.12 -3.80
C ALA A 265 -8.41 -4.67 -3.56
N PRO A 266 -9.62 -4.30 -4.03
CA PRO A 266 -10.16 -2.96 -3.92
C PRO A 266 -10.46 -2.63 -2.46
N VAL A 267 -9.67 -1.74 -1.86
CA VAL A 267 -9.81 -1.29 -0.47
C VAL A 267 -9.75 0.22 -0.35
N LEU A 268 -9.07 0.89 -1.29
CA LEU A 268 -8.88 2.33 -1.21
C LEU A 268 -10.12 3.09 -1.71
N PRO A 269 -10.65 3.99 -0.87
CA PRO A 269 -11.53 5.04 -1.37
C PRO A 269 -10.70 6.10 -2.10
N HIS A 270 -11.36 6.97 -2.85
CA HIS A 270 -10.73 8.14 -3.48
C HIS A 270 -9.98 9.03 -2.45
N ARG A 271 -10.44 9.07 -1.20
CA ARG A 271 -9.74 9.69 -0.09
C ARG A 271 -10.04 8.95 1.22
N VAL A 272 -8.99 8.68 1.97
CA VAL A 272 -9.10 8.22 3.37
C VAL A 272 -9.24 9.46 4.25
N SER A 273 -10.30 9.50 5.05
CA SER A 273 -10.60 10.56 6.03
C SER A 273 -10.86 10.00 7.43
N ASP A 274 -10.56 8.71 7.60
CA ASP A 274 -10.67 7.98 8.85
C ASP A 274 -9.59 6.89 8.78
N ILE A 275 -8.42 7.21 9.34
CA ILE A 275 -7.25 6.33 9.31
C ILE A 275 -7.54 5.03 10.07
N ASP A 276 -8.26 5.08 11.19
CA ASP A 276 -8.55 3.90 12.01
C ASP A 276 -9.49 2.93 11.28
N ALA A 277 -10.59 3.43 10.72
CA ALA A 277 -11.51 2.60 9.94
C ALA A 277 -10.82 2.00 8.71
N PHE A 278 -10.06 2.83 7.97
CA PHE A 278 -9.33 2.35 6.80
C PHE A 278 -8.31 1.27 7.16
N THR A 279 -7.51 1.48 8.20
CA THR A 279 -6.49 0.51 8.59
C THR A 279 -7.10 -0.76 9.16
N TYR A 280 -8.29 -0.71 9.76
CA TYR A 280 -9.06 -1.91 10.14
C TYR A 280 -9.46 -2.72 8.89
N ASP A 281 -10.02 -2.07 7.87
CA ASP A 281 -10.43 -2.73 6.64
C ASP A 281 -9.23 -3.35 5.89
N VAL A 282 -8.07 -2.68 5.89
CA VAL A 282 -6.82 -3.23 5.34
C VAL A 282 -6.36 -4.45 6.14
N GLN A 283 -6.50 -4.46 7.47
CA GLN A 283 -6.13 -5.62 8.29
C GLN A 283 -6.98 -6.85 7.93
N GLU A 284 -8.30 -6.68 7.83
CA GLU A 284 -9.22 -7.76 7.45
C GLU A 284 -8.87 -8.31 6.06
N LEU A 285 -8.63 -7.42 5.09
CA LEU A 285 -8.20 -7.78 3.74
C LEU A 285 -6.90 -8.59 3.76
N TYR A 286 -5.90 -8.11 4.50
CA TYR A 286 -4.60 -8.75 4.62
C TYR A 286 -4.67 -10.13 5.27
N ILE A 287 -5.53 -10.32 6.27
CA ILE A 287 -5.80 -11.63 6.87
C ILE A 287 -6.42 -12.57 5.82
N GLY A 288 -7.35 -12.07 5.00
CA GLY A 288 -7.91 -12.82 3.87
C GLY A 288 -6.86 -13.26 2.84
N ILE A 289 -5.96 -12.35 2.48
CA ILE A 289 -4.83 -12.60 1.57
C ILE A 289 -3.88 -13.64 2.16
N LEU A 290 -3.53 -13.52 3.45
CA LEU A 290 -2.70 -14.50 4.15
C LEU A 290 -3.36 -15.89 4.16
N LYS A 291 -4.67 -15.96 4.42
CA LYS A 291 -5.42 -17.22 4.37
C LYS A 291 -5.35 -17.86 2.98
N ALA A 292 -5.53 -17.08 1.91
CA ALA A 292 -5.39 -17.55 0.54
C ALA A 292 -3.96 -18.03 0.23
N ARG A 293 -2.94 -17.32 0.72
CA ARG A 293 -1.53 -17.72 0.61
C ARG A 293 -1.23 -19.03 1.33
N LEU A 294 -1.84 -19.29 2.49
CA LEU A 294 -1.54 -20.47 3.31
C LEU A 294 -2.34 -21.70 2.90
N THR A 295 -3.59 -21.51 2.47
CA THR A 295 -4.56 -22.60 2.26
C THR A 295 -5.10 -22.71 0.84
N GLY A 296 -4.86 -21.69 0.02
CA GLY A 296 -5.37 -21.63 -1.35
C GLY A 296 -4.62 -22.53 -2.33
N PRO A 297 -5.12 -22.64 -3.58
CA PRO A 297 -4.55 -23.51 -4.59
C PRO A 297 -3.11 -23.13 -5.01
N TRP A 298 -2.74 -21.86 -4.84
CA TRP A 298 -1.41 -21.34 -5.19
C TRP A 298 -0.49 -21.14 -3.97
N ARG A 299 -0.75 -21.85 -2.87
CA ARG A 299 0.04 -21.75 -1.63
C ARG A 299 1.53 -22.10 -1.77
N ASN A 300 1.92 -22.77 -2.84
CA ASN A 300 3.33 -23.14 -3.09
C ASN A 300 4.01 -22.20 -4.10
N GLN A 301 3.30 -21.18 -4.58
CA GLN A 301 3.85 -20.19 -5.51
C GLN A 301 4.32 -18.95 -4.73
N PRO A 302 5.20 -18.10 -5.29
CA PRO A 302 5.53 -16.80 -4.71
C PRO A 302 4.33 -15.84 -4.74
N TRP A 303 4.28 -14.93 -3.76
CA TRP A 303 3.25 -13.91 -3.64
C TRP A 303 3.86 -12.55 -3.37
N ILE A 304 3.41 -11.56 -4.13
CA ILE A 304 3.82 -10.16 -4.04
C ILE A 304 2.60 -9.35 -3.64
N LEU A 305 2.75 -8.48 -2.64
CA LEU A 305 1.68 -7.60 -2.15
C LEU A 305 2.04 -6.16 -2.49
N VAL A 306 1.29 -5.55 -3.41
CA VAL A 306 1.57 -4.22 -3.96
C VAL A 306 0.64 -3.20 -3.32
N ASN A 307 1.24 -2.22 -2.65
CA ASN A 307 0.55 -1.15 -1.95
C ASN A 307 0.99 0.20 -2.51
N ALA A 308 0.22 0.74 -3.44
CA ALA A 308 0.56 2.00 -4.11
C ALA A 308 -0.06 3.23 -3.44
N TRP A 309 -0.13 3.20 -2.11
CA TRP A 309 -0.73 4.22 -1.26
C TRP A 309 0.18 4.55 -0.08
N SER A 310 -0.05 5.70 0.55
CA SER A 310 0.82 6.26 1.59
C SER A 310 0.05 7.28 2.43
N VAL A 311 0.47 7.51 3.67
CA VAL A 311 -0.11 8.55 4.54
C VAL A 311 0.24 9.93 4.00
N ALA A 312 -0.78 10.73 3.69
CA ALA A 312 -0.63 12.07 3.12
C ALA A 312 -0.60 13.18 4.17
N ASP A 313 -1.28 12.96 5.29
CA ASP A 313 -1.48 13.94 6.35
C ASP A 313 -1.66 13.17 7.66
N THR A 314 -0.89 13.52 8.67
CA THR A 314 -0.91 12.88 10.00
C THR A 314 -1.75 13.66 11.00
N ILE A 315 -2.35 14.79 10.60
CA ILE A 315 -3.04 15.70 11.52
C ILE A 315 -4.19 15.02 12.28
N GLU A 316 -4.93 14.12 11.63
CA GLU A 316 -6.04 13.39 12.27
C GLU A 316 -5.57 12.56 13.47
N GLU A 317 -4.32 12.09 13.46
CA GLU A 317 -3.77 11.29 14.56
C GLU A 317 -3.30 12.14 15.73
N TRP A 318 -2.97 13.42 15.54
CA TRP A 318 -2.47 14.28 16.63
C TRP A 318 -3.52 14.60 17.68
N ASP A 319 -4.78 14.67 17.29
CA ASP A 319 -5.89 14.94 18.20
C ASP A 319 -6.49 13.66 18.80
N THR A 320 -5.96 12.48 18.44
CA THR A 320 -6.44 11.22 19.03
C THR A 320 -5.90 11.04 20.46
N PRO A 321 -6.71 10.54 21.41
CA PRO A 321 -6.28 10.32 22.78
C PRO A 321 -5.42 9.05 22.95
N VAL A 322 -4.94 8.45 21.86
CA VAL A 322 -4.10 7.25 21.91
C VAL A 322 -2.62 7.62 22.07
N PRO A 323 -1.80 6.77 22.72
CA PRO A 323 -0.36 7.01 22.79
C PRO A 323 0.29 7.06 21.39
N PRO A 324 1.32 7.89 21.15
CA PRO A 324 1.99 7.98 19.85
C PRO A 324 2.51 6.65 19.30
N ALA A 325 2.93 5.72 20.16
CA ALA A 325 3.37 4.38 19.78
C ALA A 325 2.25 3.55 19.11
N LYS A 326 0.99 3.94 19.28
CA LYS A 326 -0.18 3.30 18.68
C LYS A 326 -0.73 4.04 17.46
N HIS A 327 -0.18 5.19 17.08
CA HIS A 327 -0.58 5.86 15.84
C HIS A 327 -0.12 5.02 14.65
N TYR A 328 -0.94 4.90 13.61
CA TYR A 328 -0.55 4.18 12.40
C TYR A 328 0.69 4.81 11.76
N SER A 329 0.75 6.13 11.65
CA SER A 329 1.80 6.79 10.87
C SER A 329 3.20 6.68 11.48
N ASN A 330 3.30 6.59 12.81
CA ASN A 330 4.56 6.68 13.53
C ASN A 330 4.82 5.54 14.53
N GLY A 331 3.79 4.80 14.89
CA GLY A 331 3.80 3.86 16.00
C GLY A 331 4.04 2.41 15.59
N ASP A 332 4.99 1.76 16.25
CA ASP A 332 5.31 0.34 16.08
C ASP A 332 4.32 -0.59 16.79
N GLU A 333 3.42 -0.06 17.64
CA GLU A 333 2.35 -0.83 18.28
C GLU A 333 1.01 -0.79 17.52
N HIS A 334 0.93 -0.04 16.41
CA HIS A 334 -0.28 0.01 15.60
C HIS A 334 -0.58 -1.38 14.99
N PRO A 335 -1.81 -1.93 15.12
CA PRO A 335 -2.15 -3.27 14.65
C PRO A 335 -1.76 -3.56 13.19
N LEU A 336 -2.04 -2.65 12.27
CA LEU A 336 -1.67 -2.81 10.87
C LEU A 336 -0.15 -2.86 10.66
N ASN A 337 0.65 -2.07 11.40
CA ASN A 337 2.11 -2.11 11.27
C ASN A 337 2.68 -3.43 11.78
N ILE A 338 2.14 -3.96 12.87
CA ILE A 338 2.49 -5.29 13.39
C ILE A 338 2.12 -6.37 12.37
N LEU A 339 0.91 -6.32 11.81
CA LEU A 339 0.44 -7.29 10.84
C LEU A 339 1.31 -7.27 9.57
N THR A 340 1.60 -6.09 9.02
CA THR A 340 2.50 -5.96 7.85
C THR A 340 3.89 -6.52 8.13
N GLN A 341 4.44 -6.31 9.33
CA GLN A 341 5.71 -6.94 9.75
C GLN A 341 5.62 -8.47 9.75
N VAL A 342 4.51 -9.05 10.18
CA VAL A 342 4.30 -10.50 10.13
C VAL A 342 4.18 -11.00 8.68
N LEU A 343 3.42 -10.29 7.85
CA LEU A 343 3.21 -10.63 6.43
C LEU A 343 4.51 -10.59 5.61
N GLY A 344 5.47 -9.74 5.94
CA GLY A 344 6.76 -9.68 5.25
C GLY A 344 7.60 -10.97 5.36
N ASN A 345 7.17 -11.97 6.15
CA ASN A 345 7.76 -13.32 6.13
C ASN A 345 7.15 -14.24 5.05
N PHE A 346 6.00 -13.87 4.48
CA PHE A 346 5.22 -14.70 3.54
C PHE A 346 5.09 -14.07 2.15
N PHE A 347 5.26 -12.75 2.06
CA PHE A 347 5.03 -11.95 0.87
C PHE A 347 6.23 -11.05 0.58
N ASP A 348 6.51 -10.85 -0.71
CA ASP A 348 7.32 -9.71 -1.14
C ASP A 348 6.42 -8.46 -1.11
N ILE A 349 6.48 -7.69 -0.03
CA ILE A 349 5.63 -6.50 0.15
C ILE A 349 6.31 -5.28 -0.45
N VAL A 350 5.64 -4.63 -1.40
CA VAL A 350 6.12 -3.42 -2.08
C VAL A 350 5.19 -2.26 -1.76
N PHE A 351 5.76 -1.16 -1.29
CA PHE A 351 5.04 0.08 -1.04
C PHE A 351 5.56 1.22 -1.92
N ALA A 352 4.64 2.08 -2.38
CA ALA A 352 5.02 3.40 -2.85
C ALA A 352 5.55 4.25 -1.69
N ALA A 353 6.61 5.03 -1.91
CA ALA A 353 7.12 5.95 -0.89
C ALA A 353 6.12 7.06 -0.52
N GLY A 354 5.28 7.45 -1.49
CA GLY A 354 4.36 8.59 -1.39
C GLY A 354 4.74 9.73 -2.34
N ASN A 355 3.83 10.66 -2.54
CA ASN A 355 4.00 11.80 -3.45
C ASN A 355 4.11 13.12 -2.68
N PHE A 356 4.79 13.08 -1.53
CA PHE A 356 4.87 14.19 -0.58
C PHE A 356 6.31 14.67 -0.40
N GLY A 357 7.11 14.63 -1.47
CA GLY A 357 8.46 15.18 -1.47
C GLY A 357 8.51 16.70 -1.22
N GLU A 358 9.72 17.24 -1.14
CA GLU A 358 9.95 18.65 -0.84
C GLU A 358 9.42 19.59 -1.94
N PHE A 359 9.45 19.15 -3.20
CA PHE A 359 9.12 19.98 -4.36
C PHE A 359 7.83 19.48 -5.02
N GLU A 360 6.87 20.39 -5.20
CA GLU A 360 5.54 20.09 -5.77
C GLU A 360 4.88 18.84 -5.17
N PRO A 361 4.79 18.72 -3.83
CA PRO A 361 4.07 17.61 -3.22
C PRO A 361 2.61 17.61 -3.69
N ALA A 362 1.98 16.44 -3.64
CA ALA A 362 0.55 16.31 -3.93
C ALA A 362 -0.25 17.34 -3.13
N GLN A 363 -1.25 17.96 -3.77
CA GLN A 363 -1.95 19.13 -3.24
C GLN A 363 -2.65 18.88 -1.88
N PHE A 364 -3.02 17.63 -1.62
CA PHE A 364 -3.69 17.21 -0.38
C PHE A 364 -2.73 16.79 0.73
N SER A 365 -1.41 16.98 0.55
CA SER A 365 -0.43 16.66 1.59
C SER A 365 -0.51 17.61 2.77
N GLY A 366 -0.43 17.07 3.98
CA GLY A 366 -0.27 17.85 5.21
C GLY A 366 1.01 18.68 5.14
N ILE A 367 0.99 19.94 5.60
CA ILE A 367 2.16 20.82 5.54
C ILE A 367 3.35 20.27 6.34
N TYR A 368 3.07 19.48 7.37
CA TYR A 368 4.06 18.87 8.26
C TYR A 368 4.55 17.50 7.79
N ASP A 369 3.96 16.95 6.72
CA ASP A 369 4.24 15.60 6.20
C ASP A 369 4.92 15.63 4.82
N ARG A 370 5.60 16.74 4.52
CA ARG A 370 6.30 16.97 3.25
C ARG A 370 7.82 16.90 3.38
N GLY A 371 8.49 16.39 2.35
CA GLY A 371 9.94 16.44 2.23
C GLY A 371 10.70 15.48 3.16
N PRO A 372 12.01 15.72 3.35
CA PRO A 372 12.90 14.83 4.09
C PRO A 372 12.38 14.53 5.49
N GLU A 373 12.54 13.27 5.91
CA GLU A 373 12.27 12.75 7.25
C GLU A 373 10.80 12.78 7.71
N ARG A 374 9.90 13.23 6.83
CA ARG A 374 8.50 13.52 7.18
C ARG A 374 7.47 12.83 6.29
N SER A 375 7.88 12.39 5.10
CA SER A 375 6.95 12.02 4.02
C SER A 375 6.84 10.52 3.75
N ILE A 376 7.54 9.68 4.53
CA ILE A 376 7.41 8.21 4.53
C ILE A 376 6.97 7.78 5.94
N ARG A 377 5.78 7.17 6.05
CA ARG A 377 5.04 6.98 7.30
C ARG A 377 4.19 5.70 7.28
N GLY A 378 3.94 5.13 8.44
CA GLY A 378 3.13 3.92 8.58
C GLY A 378 3.76 2.71 7.91
N SER A 379 2.97 1.84 7.31
CA SER A 379 3.48 0.56 6.82
C SER A 379 4.54 0.67 5.72
N ASN A 380 4.60 1.79 4.97
CA ASN A 380 5.67 2.01 4.00
C ASN A 380 7.01 2.47 4.63
N ALA A 381 7.07 2.70 5.95
CA ALA A 381 8.31 2.95 6.68
C ALA A 381 8.90 1.68 7.33
N LEU A 382 8.23 0.53 7.21
CA LEU A 382 8.63 -0.71 7.86
C LEU A 382 9.91 -1.30 7.29
N SER A 383 10.75 -1.88 8.16
CA SER A 383 12.07 -2.36 7.77
C SER A 383 12.07 -3.62 6.89
N ASN A 384 10.96 -4.34 6.81
CA ASN A 384 10.85 -5.58 6.02
C ASN A 384 9.96 -5.47 4.77
N VAL A 385 9.58 -4.25 4.38
CA VAL A 385 8.93 -3.98 3.09
C VAL A 385 9.91 -3.29 2.14
N LEU A 386 9.66 -3.36 0.83
CA LEU A 386 10.38 -2.58 -0.17
C LEU A 386 9.62 -1.28 -0.46
N THR A 387 10.17 -0.15 -0.04
CA THR A 387 9.61 1.18 -0.22
C THR A 387 10.27 1.86 -1.41
N VAL A 388 9.48 2.18 -2.43
CA VAL A 388 9.96 2.58 -3.74
C VAL A 388 9.66 4.06 -3.99
N GLY A 389 10.73 4.86 -4.10
CA GLY A 389 10.65 6.24 -4.58
C GLY A 389 10.56 6.32 -6.10
N ALA A 390 10.38 7.53 -6.63
CA ALA A 390 10.24 7.78 -8.07
C ALA A 390 11.45 8.53 -8.63
N CYS A 391 11.88 8.12 -9.83
CA CYS A 391 12.82 8.87 -10.67
C CYS A 391 12.24 9.03 -12.09
N THR A 392 12.77 9.96 -12.87
CA THR A 392 12.48 10.11 -14.30
C THR A 392 13.06 8.95 -15.11
N THR A 393 12.81 8.93 -16.42
CA THR A 393 13.43 7.92 -17.32
C THR A 393 14.94 8.11 -17.54
N THR A 394 15.51 9.23 -17.06
CA THR A 394 16.96 9.48 -17.05
C THR A 394 17.61 9.11 -15.72
N GLY A 395 16.82 8.72 -14.72
CA GLY A 395 17.31 8.34 -13.39
C GLY A 395 17.39 9.50 -12.40
N ASP A 396 16.87 10.68 -12.76
CA ASP A 396 16.82 11.82 -11.86
C ASP A 396 15.67 11.67 -10.87
N TRP A 397 15.91 11.94 -9.59
CA TRP A 397 14.85 11.89 -8.58
C TRP A 397 13.74 12.89 -8.89
N VAL A 398 12.48 12.46 -8.73
CA VAL A 398 11.31 13.33 -8.95
C VAL A 398 11.03 14.13 -7.68
N GLY A 399 10.92 15.45 -7.81
CA GLY A 399 10.69 16.39 -6.69
C GLY A 399 9.56 16.01 -5.74
N ALA A 400 8.46 15.48 -6.29
CA ALA A 400 7.27 15.09 -5.56
C ALA A 400 7.41 13.73 -4.86
N SER A 401 8.42 12.91 -5.18
CA SER A 401 8.62 11.61 -4.52
C SER A 401 8.94 11.82 -3.04
N SER A 402 8.24 11.12 -2.14
CA SER A 402 8.56 11.18 -0.71
C SER A 402 10.03 10.84 -0.44
N GLN A 403 10.59 11.52 0.57
CA GLN A 403 11.98 11.46 0.97
C GLN A 403 12.11 10.93 2.39
N GLY A 404 13.18 10.21 2.59
CA GLY A 404 13.51 9.64 3.88
C GLY A 404 14.15 10.58 4.89
N ASP A 405 14.41 10.06 6.08
CA ASP A 405 14.01 8.71 6.52
C ASP A 405 12.53 8.63 7.00
N GLY A 406 12.05 7.44 7.36
CA GLY A 406 10.80 7.27 8.11
C GLY A 406 11.01 7.27 9.63
N PRO A 407 9.92 7.15 10.41
CA PRO A 407 9.97 7.10 11.88
C PRO A 407 10.87 5.97 12.41
N GLU A 408 11.72 6.28 13.39
CA GLU A 408 12.68 5.33 13.98
C GLU A 408 12.00 4.10 14.59
N ALA A 409 10.82 4.27 15.22
CA ALA A 409 10.07 3.17 15.82
C ALA A 409 9.72 2.08 14.77
N LEU A 410 9.39 2.49 13.55
CA LEU A 410 8.96 1.59 12.47
C LEU A 410 10.11 0.80 11.84
N LYS A 411 11.36 1.11 12.20
CA LYS A 411 12.53 0.31 11.82
C LYS A 411 12.66 -0.96 12.67
N TYR A 412 12.03 -1.00 13.85
CA TYR A 412 12.19 -2.08 14.83
C TYR A 412 13.65 -2.35 15.21
N GLY A 413 14.44 -1.28 15.30
CA GLY A 413 15.86 -1.34 15.67
C GLY A 413 16.74 -2.08 14.66
N ARG A 414 16.30 -2.21 13.40
CA ARG A 414 17.13 -2.75 12.32
C ARG A 414 18.02 -1.65 11.72
N PRO A 415 19.35 -1.69 11.90
CA PRO A 415 20.24 -0.73 11.27
C PRO A 415 20.18 -0.82 9.74
N GLY A 416 20.33 0.30 9.05
CA GLY A 416 20.37 0.34 7.58
C GLY A 416 19.03 0.06 6.88
N SER A 417 17.90 0.12 7.60
CA SER A 417 16.55 0.03 7.02
C SER A 417 15.98 1.40 6.64
N ASN A 418 16.84 2.32 6.21
CA ASN A 418 16.44 3.67 5.82
C ASN A 418 15.55 3.62 4.56
N LYS A 419 14.54 4.48 4.49
CA LYS A 419 13.58 4.56 3.36
C LYS A 419 13.73 5.86 2.56
N PRO A 420 13.43 5.93 1.26
CA PRO A 420 13.07 4.80 0.40
C PRO A 420 14.25 3.84 0.27
N ASP A 421 13.97 2.57 -0.04
CA ASP A 421 15.03 1.59 -0.24
C ASP A 421 15.76 1.84 -1.56
N LEU A 422 15.02 2.24 -2.60
CA LEU A 422 15.50 2.59 -3.93
C LEU A 422 14.42 3.41 -4.67
N CYS A 423 14.78 3.99 -5.82
CA CYS A 423 13.83 4.59 -6.75
C CYS A 423 13.59 3.71 -7.97
N ALA A 424 12.41 3.78 -8.57
CA ALA A 424 12.13 3.21 -9.89
C ALA A 424 11.55 4.29 -10.83
N PRO A 425 11.64 4.08 -12.16
CA PRO A 425 11.15 5.05 -13.13
C PRO A 425 9.65 5.32 -12.98
N ALA A 426 9.28 6.58 -13.13
CA ALA A 426 7.92 7.10 -13.21
C ALA A 426 7.92 8.38 -14.08
N TRP A 427 6.75 9.02 -14.21
CA TRP A 427 6.51 10.14 -15.12
C TRP A 427 6.96 9.84 -16.55
N PHE A 428 6.40 8.78 -17.12
CA PHE A 428 6.60 8.46 -18.54
C PHE A 428 5.26 8.19 -19.20
N SER A 429 5.18 8.41 -20.51
CA SER A 429 4.02 8.04 -21.30
C SER A 429 4.20 6.70 -22.00
N GLU A 430 3.09 6.09 -22.38
CA GLU A 430 3.08 4.93 -23.26
C GLU A 430 3.58 5.34 -24.65
N ASP A 431 4.49 4.56 -25.24
CA ASP A 431 5.08 4.88 -26.54
C ASP A 431 4.05 4.95 -27.68
N ALA A 432 3.01 4.12 -27.61
CA ALA A 432 1.94 4.07 -28.61
C ALA A 432 0.75 4.99 -28.30
N ASP A 433 0.66 5.48 -27.05
CA ASP A 433 -0.41 6.38 -26.60
C ASP A 433 0.14 7.39 -25.59
N PRO A 434 0.68 8.53 -26.07
CA PRO A 434 1.30 9.52 -25.21
C PRO A 434 0.36 10.13 -24.15
N ALA A 435 -0.97 10.00 -24.32
CA ALA A 435 -1.96 10.44 -23.33
C ALA A 435 -2.08 9.48 -22.15
N THR A 436 -1.70 8.21 -22.33
CA THR A 436 -1.63 7.24 -21.26
C THR A 436 -0.30 7.39 -20.53
N VAL A 437 -0.39 7.84 -19.28
CA VAL A 437 0.77 8.20 -18.46
C VAL A 437 0.92 7.24 -17.28
N SER A 438 2.17 6.95 -16.93
CA SER A 438 2.58 6.33 -15.67
C SER A 438 3.30 7.37 -14.82
N SER A 439 2.68 7.83 -13.72
CA SER A 439 3.22 8.86 -12.84
C SER A 439 3.03 8.52 -11.37
N GLY A 440 3.69 9.28 -10.48
CA GLY A 440 3.69 9.02 -9.06
C GLY A 440 4.66 7.92 -8.64
N THR A 441 4.95 7.86 -7.34
CA THR A 441 5.58 6.69 -6.71
C THR A 441 4.72 5.43 -6.83
N SER A 442 3.42 5.56 -7.11
CA SER A 442 2.51 4.47 -7.49
C SER A 442 2.96 3.76 -8.77
N ALA A 443 3.36 4.51 -9.81
CA ALA A 443 3.92 3.91 -11.02
C ALA A 443 5.26 3.22 -10.75
N ALA A 444 6.15 3.87 -9.99
CA ALA A 444 7.43 3.30 -9.58
C ALA A 444 7.25 1.99 -8.78
N CYS A 445 6.27 1.96 -7.88
CA CYS A 445 5.88 0.77 -7.11
C CYS A 445 5.45 -0.38 -8.05
N GLY A 446 4.59 -0.11 -9.03
CA GLY A 446 4.20 -1.09 -10.04
C GLY A 446 5.38 -1.62 -10.87
N VAL A 447 6.30 -0.74 -11.27
CA VAL A 447 7.54 -1.13 -11.98
C VAL A 447 8.40 -2.06 -11.12
N ALA A 448 8.64 -1.71 -9.84
CA ALA A 448 9.41 -2.55 -8.94
C ALA A 448 8.74 -3.90 -8.65
N ALA A 449 7.43 -3.92 -8.48
CA ALA A 449 6.65 -5.15 -8.33
C ALA A 449 6.73 -6.04 -9.57
N GLY A 450 6.72 -5.46 -10.78
CA GLY A 450 6.95 -6.19 -12.03
C GLY A 450 8.35 -6.83 -12.09
N VAL A 451 9.39 -6.11 -11.64
CA VAL A 451 10.75 -6.67 -11.54
C VAL A 451 10.81 -7.82 -10.53
N LEU A 452 10.20 -7.67 -9.35
CA LEU A 452 10.12 -8.76 -8.38
C LEU A 452 9.38 -9.97 -8.95
N ALA A 453 8.27 -9.77 -9.65
CA ALA A 453 7.52 -10.85 -10.29
C ALA A 453 8.38 -11.58 -11.34
N ALA A 454 9.10 -10.81 -12.16
CA ALA A 454 10.04 -11.37 -13.13
C ALA A 454 11.14 -12.20 -12.45
N LEU A 455 11.78 -11.70 -11.39
CA LEU A 455 12.81 -12.44 -10.65
C LEU A 455 12.25 -13.71 -9.98
N ARG A 456 11.05 -13.61 -9.41
CA ARG A 456 10.33 -14.74 -8.81
C ARG A 456 9.96 -15.83 -9.80
N THR A 457 10.10 -15.61 -11.11
CA THR A 457 9.96 -16.68 -12.12
C THR A 457 10.94 -17.82 -11.87
N THR A 458 12.19 -17.48 -11.50
CA THR A 458 13.27 -18.45 -11.25
C THR A 458 13.68 -18.52 -9.79
N ASP A 459 13.72 -17.39 -9.07
CA ASP A 459 14.06 -17.37 -7.66
C ASP A 459 12.84 -17.65 -6.76
N ARG A 460 12.57 -18.94 -6.54
CA ARG A 460 11.44 -19.41 -5.74
C ARG A 460 11.75 -19.58 -4.25
N THR A 461 13.02 -19.44 -3.85
CA THR A 461 13.48 -19.86 -2.52
C THR A 461 14.03 -18.73 -1.67
N SER A 462 14.54 -17.65 -2.27
CA SER A 462 15.02 -16.50 -1.50
C SER A 462 13.90 -15.93 -0.64
N THR A 463 14.24 -15.55 0.59
CA THR A 463 13.31 -14.77 1.42
C THR A 463 13.07 -13.40 0.79
N PRO A 464 11.94 -12.72 1.09
CA PRO A 464 11.69 -11.37 0.59
C PRO A 464 12.86 -10.41 0.85
N GLN A 465 13.44 -10.47 2.06
CA GLN A 465 14.57 -9.61 2.42
C GLN A 465 15.82 -9.86 1.57
N GLN A 466 16.15 -11.14 1.28
CA GLN A 466 17.29 -11.47 0.40
C GLN A 466 17.09 -10.89 -1.00
N LEU A 467 15.87 -10.95 -1.53
CA LEU A 467 15.55 -10.40 -2.84
C LEU A 467 15.61 -8.87 -2.84
N PHE A 468 15.12 -8.21 -1.78
CA PHE A 468 15.23 -6.76 -1.63
C PHE A 468 16.68 -6.30 -1.50
N ASP A 469 17.51 -7.05 -0.76
CA ASP A 469 18.93 -6.75 -0.63
C ASP A 469 19.66 -6.92 -1.97
N ALA A 470 19.31 -7.93 -2.76
CA ALA A 470 19.83 -8.09 -4.12
C ALA A 470 19.45 -6.92 -5.04
N LEU A 471 18.21 -6.43 -4.97
CA LEU A 471 17.78 -5.24 -5.72
C LEU A 471 18.55 -3.98 -5.29
N LYS A 472 18.68 -3.74 -3.99
CA LYS A 472 19.46 -2.60 -3.44
C LYS A 472 20.95 -2.68 -3.80
N ALA A 473 21.49 -3.89 -3.88
CA ALA A 473 22.88 -4.11 -4.29
C ALA A 473 23.09 -3.86 -5.80
N ALA A 474 22.10 -4.24 -6.63
CA ALA A 474 22.14 -4.04 -8.08
C ALA A 474 21.81 -2.59 -8.51
N ALA A 475 21.16 -1.80 -7.65
CA ALA A 475 20.72 -0.45 -7.96
C ALA A 475 21.89 0.47 -8.41
N VAL A 476 21.62 1.26 -9.45
CA VAL A 476 22.57 2.24 -9.99
C VAL A 476 22.56 3.48 -9.11
N ARG A 477 23.72 3.91 -8.62
CA ARG A 477 23.81 5.04 -7.67
C ARG A 477 24.34 6.29 -8.37
N PRO A 478 23.49 7.21 -8.83
CA PRO A 478 23.94 8.44 -9.47
C PRO A 478 24.64 9.38 -8.47
N ASP A 479 24.23 9.37 -7.19
CA ASP A 479 24.61 10.37 -6.19
C ASP A 479 25.66 9.90 -5.17
N GLY A 480 26.37 8.79 -5.42
CA GLY A 480 27.45 8.30 -4.54
C GLY A 480 27.42 6.81 -4.24
N THR A 481 28.08 6.37 -3.17
CA THR A 481 28.27 4.94 -2.86
C THR A 481 27.33 4.40 -1.78
N GLY A 482 26.56 5.24 -1.10
CA GLY A 482 25.69 4.86 0.02
C GLY A 482 24.22 5.21 -0.19
N TRP A 483 23.41 4.91 0.83
CA TRP A 483 22.03 5.36 0.90
C TRP A 483 21.97 6.90 0.96
N ASN A 484 20.97 7.50 0.32
CA ASN A 484 20.58 8.89 0.55
C ASN A 484 19.05 9.05 0.65
N ASN A 485 18.60 10.19 1.18
CA ASN A 485 17.19 10.44 1.48
C ASN A 485 16.27 10.59 0.25
N ARG A 486 16.82 10.74 -0.96
CA ARG A 486 16.05 10.91 -2.20
C ARG A 486 15.91 9.60 -2.96
N THR A 487 17.04 8.99 -3.31
CA THR A 487 17.09 7.80 -4.18
C THR A 487 17.34 6.50 -3.43
N GLY A 488 17.44 6.53 -2.10
CA GLY A 488 17.72 5.35 -1.31
C GLY A 488 19.09 4.76 -1.68
N MET A 489 19.12 3.46 -1.97
CA MET A 489 20.30 2.74 -2.47
C MET A 489 20.54 2.91 -3.98
N GLY A 490 19.77 3.77 -4.65
CA GLY A 490 19.92 4.11 -6.06
C GLY A 490 18.68 3.84 -6.90
N ILE A 491 18.86 3.86 -8.22
CA ILE A 491 17.83 3.57 -9.22
C ILE A 491 17.78 2.08 -9.48
N LEU A 492 16.57 1.52 -9.48
CA LEU A 492 16.28 0.12 -9.72
C LEU A 492 17.02 -0.38 -10.97
N ARG A 493 17.63 -1.56 -10.85
CA ARG A 493 18.22 -2.29 -11.96
C ARG A 493 17.86 -3.75 -11.80
N VAL A 494 17.39 -4.40 -12.86
CA VAL A 494 17.17 -5.85 -12.82
C VAL A 494 18.52 -6.54 -12.61
N PRO A 495 18.69 -7.34 -11.53
CA PRO A 495 19.93 -8.07 -11.29
C PRO A 495 20.27 -8.98 -12.46
N THR A 496 21.55 -9.00 -12.85
CA THR A 496 22.05 -9.99 -13.82
C THR A 496 22.29 -11.31 -13.09
N ALA A 497 22.10 -12.45 -13.79
CA ALA A 497 22.26 -13.79 -13.21
C ALA A 497 23.64 -14.06 -12.56
N SER A 498 24.67 -13.28 -12.93
CA SER A 498 26.02 -13.37 -12.36
C SER A 498 26.15 -12.73 -10.97
N ALA A 499 25.25 -11.84 -10.55
CA ALA A 499 25.28 -11.20 -9.24
C ALA A 499 24.74 -12.10 -8.11
N SER A 500 23.92 -13.09 -8.47
CA SER A 500 23.31 -14.05 -7.53
C SER A 500 24.31 -15.07 -6.98
N ALA A 501 25.47 -15.25 -7.62
CA ALA A 501 26.45 -16.28 -7.27
C ALA A 501 27.51 -15.82 -6.26
N SER A 502 27.56 -14.53 -5.88
CA SER A 502 28.62 -13.99 -5.02
C SER A 502 28.21 -13.72 -3.56
N VAL A 503 27.06 -14.23 -3.12
CA VAL A 503 26.57 -14.06 -1.72
C VAL A 503 26.27 -15.40 -1.04
N ALA A 504 26.87 -16.50 -1.52
CA ALA A 504 26.81 -17.81 -0.87
C ALA A 504 28.01 -18.04 0.06
#